data_AF-A0A7J5BDE0-F1
#
_entry.id   AF-A0A7J5BDE0-F1
#
_cell.length_a   1.000
_cell.length_b   1.000
_cell.length_c   1.000
_cell.angle_alpha   90.00
_cell.angle_beta   90.00
_cell.angle_gamma   90.00
#
_symmetry.space_group_name_H-M   'P 1'
#
loop_
_entity.id
_entity.type
_entity.pdbx_description
1 polymer ?
#
loop_
_entity_poly.entity_id
_entity_poly.type
_entity_poly.pdbx_seq_one_letter_code
_entity_poly.pdbx_strand_id
1 'polypeptide(L)'
;MDAGTAALQHATAISNEWRSHAFRELREFEVPTGAILSAGDLVGAVRLVEVSPASEYSIWGPRHLSLLALRGADASGEDPDSPNLADLEALLDNWLERVGPEAVPSVELPVAIRGAARVFALRGFQPVSALAVRKIQATDAAAAGRHGVKLRRPEPGDRDALLDLLRELHRADWEAGSAADHEELDEHLLVYVDRILADPSQVWVAHYFGMLTGFASFAVDTARQYSGYASERYLQFASVTRRMRGGGIGHALVDALHRDAAAAGVDAITVNFAVMNAESAPFWHRRGYRPLTTIWRRLGGQRG
;
A
#
# COMPACT_ATOMS: atom_id res chain seq x y z
N MET A 1 -2.26 -29.87 14.70
CA MET A 1 -2.57 -28.66 13.92
C MET A 1 -4.03 -28.35 14.19
N ASP A 2 -4.39 -27.15 14.65
CA ASP A 2 -5.81 -26.82 14.83
C ASP A 2 -6.50 -26.62 13.47
N ALA A 3 -7.83 -26.78 13.44
CA ALA A 3 -8.60 -26.71 12.20
C ALA A 3 -8.47 -25.34 11.51
N GLY A 4 -8.30 -24.26 12.28
CA GLY A 4 -8.13 -22.89 11.75
C GLY A 4 -6.81 -22.70 11.02
N THR A 5 -5.72 -23.28 11.52
CA THR A 5 -4.39 -23.23 10.89
C THR A 5 -4.40 -23.97 9.56
N ALA A 6 -5.03 -25.15 9.50
CA ALA A 6 -5.13 -25.93 8.26
C ALA A 6 -5.95 -25.17 7.19
N ALA A 7 -7.08 -24.58 7.57
CA ALA A 7 -7.89 -23.77 6.67
C ALA A 7 -7.12 -22.54 6.16
N LEU A 8 -6.38 -21.87 7.03
CA LEU A 8 -5.58 -20.69 6.67
C LEU A 8 -4.42 -21.03 5.71
N GLN A 9 -3.78 -22.18 5.90
CA GLN A 9 -2.76 -22.70 4.98
C GLN A 9 -3.35 -22.99 3.61
N HIS A 10 -4.50 -23.66 3.57
CA HIS A 10 -5.20 -23.97 2.32
C HIS A 10 -5.60 -22.68 1.57
N ALA A 11 -6.23 -21.74 2.25
CA ALA A 11 -6.63 -20.46 1.66
C ALA A 11 -5.43 -19.61 1.19
N THR A 12 -4.28 -19.74 1.85
CA THR A 12 -3.02 -19.12 1.42
C THR A 12 -2.48 -19.77 0.14
N ALA A 13 -2.47 -21.10 0.06
CA ALA A 13 -2.05 -21.82 -1.15
C ALA A 13 -2.89 -21.43 -2.36
N ILE A 14 -4.21 -21.39 -2.20
CA ILE A 14 -5.17 -20.93 -3.21
C ILE A 14 -4.88 -19.48 -3.64
N SER A 15 -4.68 -18.55 -2.69
CA SER A 15 -4.34 -17.16 -3.02
C SER A 15 -3.01 -17.05 -3.76
N ASN A 16 -2.05 -17.93 -3.47
CA ASN A 16 -0.76 -17.95 -4.14
C ASN A 16 -0.90 -18.51 -5.56
N GLU A 17 -1.70 -19.55 -5.79
CA GLU A 17 -1.97 -20.10 -7.13
C GLU A 17 -2.54 -19.03 -8.06
N TRP A 18 -3.59 -18.32 -7.63
CA TRP A 18 -4.17 -17.24 -8.43
C TRP A 18 -3.16 -16.12 -8.72
N ARG A 19 -2.37 -15.75 -7.71
CA ARG A 19 -1.29 -14.77 -7.86
C ARG A 19 -0.22 -15.26 -8.82
N SER A 20 0.15 -16.54 -8.82
CA SER A 20 1.06 -17.16 -9.77
C SER A 20 0.52 -17.09 -11.20
N HIS A 21 -0.80 -17.21 -11.39
CA HIS A 21 -1.42 -16.98 -12.70
C HIS A 21 -1.34 -15.52 -13.16
N ALA A 22 -1.55 -14.56 -12.26
CA ALA A 22 -1.42 -13.13 -12.56
C ALA A 22 0.05 -12.67 -12.70
N PHE A 23 0.97 -13.38 -12.04
CA PHE A 23 2.39 -13.07 -11.89
C PHE A 23 3.18 -14.36 -11.62
N ARG A 24 3.78 -14.94 -12.67
CA ARG A 24 4.45 -16.26 -12.57
C ARG A 24 5.64 -16.30 -11.61
N GLU A 25 6.10 -15.14 -11.15
CA GLU A 25 7.35 -14.99 -10.41
C GLU A 25 7.19 -14.80 -8.89
N LEU A 26 5.96 -14.80 -8.36
CA LEU A 26 5.72 -14.63 -6.91
C LEU A 26 5.92 -15.96 -6.15
N ARG A 27 6.58 -15.92 -4.99
CA ARG A 27 6.64 -17.04 -4.03
C ARG A 27 5.43 -17.07 -3.10
N GLU A 28 5.32 -18.13 -2.31
CA GLU A 28 4.31 -18.25 -1.26
C GLU A 28 4.46 -17.15 -0.21
N PHE A 29 3.33 -16.54 0.15
CA PHE A 29 3.25 -15.53 1.19
C PHE A 29 3.18 -16.11 2.60
N GLU A 30 3.70 -15.35 3.57
CA GLU A 30 3.56 -15.66 4.98
C GLU A 30 2.09 -15.65 5.43
N VAL A 31 1.77 -16.64 6.26
CA VAL A 31 0.47 -16.79 6.90
C VAL A 31 0.30 -15.72 7.98
N PRO A 32 -0.75 -14.88 7.92
CA PRO A 32 -1.06 -13.92 8.97
C PRO A 32 -1.24 -14.58 10.35
N THR A 33 -0.63 -13.99 11.38
CA THR A 33 -0.92 -14.29 12.78
C THR A 33 -2.15 -13.52 13.27
N GLY A 34 -2.91 -14.09 14.21
CA GLY A 34 -4.09 -13.44 14.80
C GLY A 34 -5.16 -14.44 15.24
N ALA A 35 -6.31 -13.92 15.71
CA ALA A 35 -7.48 -14.76 15.95
C ALA A 35 -8.08 -15.17 14.60
N ILE A 36 -8.37 -16.46 14.41
CA ILE A 36 -8.84 -16.99 13.14
C ILE A 36 -10.36 -17.13 13.16
N LEU A 37 -11.00 -16.60 12.12
CA LEU A 37 -12.41 -16.79 11.79
C LEU A 37 -12.51 -17.55 10.46
N SER A 38 -13.57 -18.34 10.30
CA SER A 38 -13.84 -19.07 9.06
C SER A 38 -15.33 -19.12 8.77
N ALA A 39 -15.68 -19.16 7.49
CA ALA A 39 -17.01 -19.47 6.98
C ALA A 39 -16.82 -20.15 5.61
N GLY A 40 -17.31 -21.39 5.47
CA GLY A 40 -16.89 -22.25 4.35
C GLY A 40 -15.36 -22.37 4.29
N ASP A 41 -14.80 -22.27 3.09
CA ASP A 41 -13.35 -22.27 2.85
C ASP A 41 -12.72 -20.86 2.93
N LEU A 42 -13.52 -19.83 3.24
CA LEU A 42 -13.01 -18.48 3.47
C LEU A 42 -12.46 -18.36 4.89
N VAL A 43 -11.25 -17.83 5.00
CA VAL A 43 -10.59 -17.63 6.29
C VAL A 43 -10.22 -16.16 6.48
N GLY A 44 -10.45 -15.66 7.69
CA GLY A 44 -10.07 -14.31 8.11
C GLY A 44 -9.16 -14.35 9.33
N ALA A 45 -7.99 -13.75 9.23
CA ALA A 45 -7.12 -13.51 10.38
C ALA A 45 -7.39 -12.12 10.94
N VAL A 46 -7.88 -12.06 12.17
CA VAL A 46 -8.21 -10.84 12.89
C VAL A 46 -7.03 -10.38 13.73
N ARG A 47 -6.65 -9.11 13.56
CA ARG A 47 -5.65 -8.42 14.37
C ARG A 47 -6.21 -7.11 14.90
N LEU A 48 -6.03 -6.87 16.19
CA LEU A 48 -6.24 -5.56 16.78
C LEU A 48 -4.91 -4.80 16.74
N VAL A 49 -4.92 -3.61 16.16
CA VAL A 49 -3.73 -2.76 16.05
C VAL A 49 -4.05 -1.45 16.73
N GLU A 50 -3.27 -1.12 17.75
CA GLU A 50 -3.22 0.21 18.35
C GLU A 50 -1.94 0.90 17.87
N VAL A 51 -2.11 1.98 17.11
CA VAL A 51 -1.01 2.84 16.67
C VAL A 51 -0.77 3.86 17.78
N SER A 52 0.44 3.89 18.33
CA SER A 52 0.83 4.93 19.28
C SER A 52 0.70 6.30 18.62
N PRO A 53 0.13 7.33 19.29
CA PRO A 53 0.12 8.70 18.77
C PRO A 53 1.51 9.21 18.43
N ALA A 54 2.52 8.81 19.21
CA ALA A 54 3.92 9.19 18.97
C ALA A 54 4.57 8.45 17.78
N SER A 55 3.91 7.44 17.20
CA SER A 55 4.42 6.75 16.02
C SER A 55 4.25 7.62 14.79
N GLU A 56 5.26 7.72 13.93
CA GLU A 56 5.14 8.39 12.63
C GLU A 56 4.10 7.76 11.69
N TYR A 57 3.56 6.59 12.03
CA TYR A 57 2.46 5.96 11.29
C TYR A 57 1.08 6.53 11.68
N SER A 58 0.96 7.26 12.80
CA SER A 58 -0.29 7.84 13.30
C SER A 58 -0.95 8.79 12.29
N ILE A 59 -0.16 9.45 11.45
CA ILE A 59 -0.63 10.38 10.42
C ILE A 59 -1.18 9.69 9.16
N TRP A 60 -0.93 8.39 8.99
CA TRP A 60 -1.29 7.63 7.77
C TRP A 60 -2.48 6.69 7.96
N GLY A 61 -3.08 6.62 9.15
CA GLY A 61 -4.19 5.73 9.41
C GLY A 61 -4.83 5.94 10.78
N PRO A 62 -5.98 5.32 11.04
CA PRO A 62 -6.67 5.47 12.31
C PRO A 62 -5.88 4.80 13.44
N ARG A 63 -6.04 5.37 14.64
CA ARG A 63 -5.33 4.93 15.85
C ARG A 63 -5.66 3.50 16.26
N HIS A 64 -6.93 3.13 16.27
CA HIS A 64 -7.39 1.79 16.64
C HIS A 64 -7.98 1.11 15.42
N LEU A 65 -7.40 -0.01 15.02
CA LEU A 65 -7.83 -0.81 13.88
C LEU A 65 -8.25 -2.19 14.37
N SER A 66 -9.42 -2.64 13.93
CA SER A 66 -9.64 -4.07 13.77
C SER A 66 -9.31 -4.39 12.32
N LEU A 67 -8.25 -5.15 12.09
CA LEU A 67 -7.82 -5.57 10.76
C LEU A 67 -8.23 -7.02 10.53
N LEU A 68 -9.03 -7.24 9.49
CA LEU A 68 -9.33 -8.57 8.96
C LEU A 68 -8.51 -8.81 7.69
N ALA A 69 -7.54 -9.71 7.75
CA ALA A 69 -6.83 -10.17 6.57
C ALA A 69 -7.55 -11.40 6.00
N LEU A 70 -8.19 -11.25 4.85
CA LEU A 70 -8.91 -12.34 4.19
C LEU A 70 -7.95 -13.24 3.40
N ARG A 71 -8.29 -14.53 3.32
CA ARG A 71 -7.62 -15.52 2.48
C ARG A 71 -8.67 -16.38 1.76
N GLY A 72 -8.40 -16.71 0.50
CA GLY A 72 -9.26 -17.43 -0.46
C GLY A 72 -8.92 -17.05 -1.91
N ALA A 73 -9.50 -17.75 -2.92
CA ALA A 73 -9.37 -17.38 -4.34
C ALA A 73 -10.61 -16.77 -4.94
N ASP A 74 -11.80 -17.11 -4.46
CA ASP A 74 -13.02 -16.65 -5.10
C ASP A 74 -14.18 -16.60 -4.10
N ALA A 75 -15.03 -15.59 -4.26
CA ALA A 75 -16.33 -15.50 -3.58
C ALA A 75 -17.48 -15.25 -4.59
N SER A 76 -17.18 -15.14 -5.89
CA SER A 76 -18.13 -14.77 -6.94
C SER A 76 -19.18 -15.85 -7.25
N GLY A 77 -18.89 -17.10 -6.88
CA GLY A 77 -19.72 -18.26 -7.23
C GLY A 77 -19.53 -18.74 -8.68
N GLU A 78 -18.56 -18.21 -9.43
CA GLU A 78 -18.18 -18.74 -10.75
C GLU A 78 -17.46 -20.08 -10.65
N ASP A 79 -16.63 -20.23 -9.62
CA ASP A 79 -16.01 -21.51 -9.26
C ASP A 79 -16.92 -22.23 -8.25
N PRO A 80 -17.50 -23.39 -8.61
CA PRO A 80 -18.40 -24.14 -7.74
C PRO A 80 -17.71 -24.73 -6.51
N ASP A 81 -16.38 -24.87 -6.54
CA ASP A 81 -15.58 -25.39 -5.43
C ASP A 81 -15.00 -24.27 -4.55
N SER A 82 -15.28 -23.00 -4.87
CA SER A 82 -14.85 -21.85 -4.07
C SER A 82 -15.96 -21.37 -3.12
N PRO A 83 -15.60 -20.65 -2.03
CA PRO A 83 -16.57 -19.94 -1.20
C PRO A 83 -17.56 -19.12 -2.03
N ASN A 84 -18.78 -18.99 -1.54
CA ASN A 84 -19.77 -18.13 -2.16
C ASN A 84 -19.90 -16.79 -1.40
N LEU A 85 -20.69 -15.87 -1.94
CA LEU A 85 -20.90 -14.57 -1.31
C LEU A 85 -21.49 -14.69 0.10
N ALA A 86 -22.34 -15.69 0.39
CA ALA A 86 -22.94 -15.87 1.71
C ALA A 86 -21.91 -16.26 2.78
N ASP A 87 -20.86 -17.00 2.41
CA ASP A 87 -19.75 -17.31 3.32
C ASP A 87 -18.96 -16.04 3.68
N LEU A 88 -18.67 -15.20 2.69
CA LEU A 88 -18.04 -13.90 2.92
C LEU A 88 -18.92 -12.99 3.78
N GLU A 89 -20.22 -12.97 3.55
CA GLU A 89 -21.20 -12.23 4.36
C GLU A 89 -21.18 -12.69 5.82
N ALA A 90 -21.30 -14.00 6.07
CA ALA A 90 -21.30 -14.58 7.41
C ALA A 90 -19.98 -14.33 8.15
N LEU A 91 -18.84 -14.43 7.46
CA LEU A 91 -17.52 -14.15 8.04
C LEU A 91 -17.39 -12.68 8.46
N LEU A 92 -17.84 -11.75 7.61
CA LEU A 92 -17.80 -10.33 7.91
C LEU A 92 -18.74 -9.97 9.06
N ASP A 93 -19.95 -10.53 9.10
CA ASP A 93 -20.91 -10.23 10.16
C ASP A 93 -20.39 -10.73 11.52
N ASN A 94 -19.86 -11.97 11.58
CA ASN A 94 -19.20 -12.52 12.77
C ASN A 94 -18.00 -11.67 13.22
N TRP A 95 -17.19 -11.19 12.28
CA TRP A 95 -16.08 -10.31 12.62
C TRP A 95 -16.55 -8.95 13.14
N LEU A 96 -17.53 -8.32 12.47
CA LEU A 96 -18.06 -7.00 12.82
C LEU A 96 -18.70 -6.99 14.22
N GLU A 97 -19.34 -8.08 14.64
CA GLU A 97 -19.86 -8.26 16.01
C GLU A 97 -18.75 -8.21 17.08
N ARG A 98 -17.50 -8.48 16.70
CA ARG A 98 -16.33 -8.48 17.60
C ARG A 98 -15.54 -7.18 17.55
N VAL A 99 -15.86 -6.27 16.63
CA VAL A 99 -15.16 -4.98 16.54
C VAL A 99 -15.59 -4.10 17.71
N GLY A 100 -14.63 -3.71 18.54
CA GLY A 100 -14.88 -2.78 19.65
C GLY A 100 -15.28 -1.39 19.16
N PRO A 101 -15.95 -0.59 20.01
CA PRO A 101 -16.54 0.70 19.62
C PRO A 101 -15.52 1.73 19.11
N GLU A 102 -14.28 1.67 19.62
CA GLU A 102 -13.20 2.59 19.23
C GLU A 102 -12.40 2.12 18.01
N ALA A 103 -12.56 0.85 17.60
CA ALA A 103 -11.77 0.25 16.54
C ALA A 103 -12.42 0.48 15.18
N VAL A 104 -11.65 0.99 14.23
CA VAL A 104 -12.08 1.17 12.85
C VAL A 104 -11.96 -0.17 12.12
N PRO A 105 -13.08 -0.74 11.60
CA PRO A 105 -13.02 -1.96 10.81
C PRO A 105 -12.26 -1.71 9.50
N SER A 106 -11.18 -2.46 9.29
CA SER A 106 -10.42 -2.48 8.04
C SER A 106 -10.22 -3.91 7.55
N VAL A 107 -10.36 -4.13 6.25
CA VAL A 107 -10.16 -5.42 5.60
C VAL A 107 -8.99 -5.30 4.63
N GLU A 108 -7.99 -6.15 4.79
CA GLU A 108 -7.00 -6.40 3.74
C GLU A 108 -7.54 -7.50 2.82
N LEU A 109 -8.00 -7.08 1.64
CA LEU A 109 -8.57 -7.96 0.63
C LEU A 109 -7.51 -8.30 -0.43
N PRO A 110 -7.07 -9.56 -0.55
CA PRO A 110 -6.34 -10.00 -1.74
C PRO A 110 -7.18 -9.81 -2.98
N VAL A 111 -6.57 -9.25 -4.03
CA VAL A 111 -7.27 -9.04 -5.32
C VAL A 111 -7.69 -10.33 -6.01
N ALA A 112 -7.16 -11.47 -5.53
CA ALA A 112 -7.61 -12.78 -5.95
C ALA A 112 -9.09 -13.00 -5.63
N ILE A 113 -9.57 -12.55 -4.47
CA ILE A 113 -10.94 -12.81 -4.00
C ILE A 113 -11.94 -11.95 -4.81
N ARG A 114 -12.47 -12.54 -5.89
CA ARG A 114 -13.47 -11.90 -6.77
C ARG A 114 -14.84 -11.83 -6.08
N GLY A 115 -15.70 -10.91 -6.53
CA GLY A 115 -17.06 -10.73 -6.01
C GLY A 115 -17.16 -9.98 -4.66
N ALA A 116 -16.06 -9.89 -3.89
CA ALA A 116 -16.06 -9.31 -2.54
C ALA A 116 -16.44 -7.82 -2.47
N ALA A 117 -16.11 -7.04 -3.51
CA ALA A 117 -16.33 -5.59 -3.52
C ALA A 117 -17.80 -5.19 -3.26
N ARG A 118 -18.76 -5.94 -3.81
CA ARG A 118 -20.19 -5.67 -3.60
C ARG A 118 -20.59 -5.91 -2.13
N VAL A 119 -20.11 -6.99 -1.53
CA VAL A 119 -20.40 -7.36 -0.14
C VAL A 119 -19.89 -6.29 0.83
N PHE A 120 -18.69 -5.78 0.58
CA PHE A 120 -18.09 -4.69 1.33
C PHE A 120 -18.87 -3.39 1.20
N ALA A 121 -19.20 -2.98 -0.02
CA ALA A 121 -19.96 -1.75 -0.27
C ALA A 121 -21.32 -1.76 0.45
N LEU A 122 -22.04 -2.89 0.43
CA LEU A 122 -23.32 -3.06 1.14
C LEU A 122 -23.18 -2.97 2.67
N ARG A 123 -21.99 -3.21 3.22
CA ARG A 123 -21.66 -3.08 4.65
C ARG A 123 -20.99 -1.75 5.01
N GLY A 124 -20.96 -0.80 4.07
CA GLY A 124 -20.42 0.54 4.27
C GLY A 124 -18.89 0.62 4.25
N PHE A 125 -18.22 -0.41 3.73
CA PHE A 125 -16.79 -0.33 3.46
C PHE A 125 -16.53 0.39 2.14
N GLN A 126 -15.46 1.16 2.10
CA GLN A 126 -14.93 1.76 0.88
C GLN A 126 -13.45 1.42 0.72
N PRO A 127 -12.94 1.31 -0.50
CA PRO A 127 -11.53 1.08 -0.73
C PRO A 127 -10.75 2.36 -0.36
N VAL A 128 -9.68 2.22 0.41
CA VAL A 128 -8.85 3.35 0.86
C VAL A 128 -7.46 3.33 0.23
N SER A 129 -6.82 2.18 0.17
CA SER A 129 -5.48 2.05 -0.42
C SER A 129 -5.30 0.71 -1.12
N ALA A 130 -4.33 0.64 -2.02
CA ALA A 130 -3.89 -0.59 -2.64
C ALA A 130 -2.39 -0.75 -2.39
N LEU A 131 -1.99 -1.96 -2.02
CA LEU A 131 -0.60 -2.40 -2.12
C LEU A 131 -0.43 -2.97 -3.54
N ALA A 132 0.49 -2.41 -4.31
CA ALA A 132 0.76 -2.86 -5.67
C ALA A 132 2.24 -3.20 -5.85
N VAL A 133 2.51 -4.10 -6.79
CA VAL A 133 3.85 -4.55 -7.13
C VAL A 133 4.16 -4.27 -8.60
N ARG A 134 5.43 -3.96 -8.87
CA ARG A 134 6.01 -3.92 -10.21
C ARG A 134 7.28 -4.77 -10.22
N LYS A 135 7.35 -5.72 -11.13
CA LYS A 135 8.59 -6.46 -11.42
C LYS A 135 9.60 -5.54 -12.09
N ILE A 136 10.84 -5.57 -11.62
CA ILE A 136 11.95 -4.83 -12.22
C ILE A 136 12.53 -5.65 -13.39
N GLN A 137 12.80 -4.96 -14.49
CA GLN A 137 13.34 -5.55 -15.71
C GLN A 137 14.77 -5.06 -15.94
N ALA A 138 15.60 -5.87 -16.60
CA ALA A 138 16.96 -5.46 -16.99
C ALA A 138 16.95 -4.19 -17.86
N THR A 139 15.91 -3.98 -18.67
CA THR A 139 15.72 -2.77 -19.49
C THR A 139 15.53 -1.51 -18.65
N ASP A 140 15.07 -1.63 -17.40
CA ASP A 140 14.87 -0.47 -16.54
C ASP A 140 16.20 0.23 -16.24
N ALA A 141 17.30 -0.52 -16.11
CA ALA A 141 18.64 0.04 -15.90
C ALA A 141 19.10 0.97 -17.05
N ALA A 142 18.61 0.74 -18.27
CA ALA A 142 18.97 1.49 -19.47
C ALA A 142 18.04 2.67 -19.77
N ALA A 143 16.99 2.90 -18.97
CA ALA A 143 16.02 3.96 -19.24
C ALA A 143 16.66 5.34 -19.19
N ALA A 144 16.65 6.07 -20.32
CA ALA A 144 17.22 7.41 -20.39
C ALA A 144 16.45 8.41 -19.51
N GLY A 145 17.17 9.38 -18.95
CA GLY A 145 16.56 10.49 -18.21
C GLY A 145 15.71 11.38 -19.13
N ARG A 146 14.69 12.03 -18.56
CA ARG A 146 13.86 12.96 -19.32
C ARG A 146 14.55 14.31 -19.50
N HIS A 147 14.56 14.83 -20.72
CA HIS A 147 15.07 16.17 -21.01
C HIS A 147 14.35 17.26 -20.20
N GLY A 148 15.12 18.19 -19.63
CA GLY A 148 14.61 19.36 -18.90
C GLY A 148 14.34 19.16 -17.41
N VAL A 149 14.42 17.93 -16.88
CA VAL A 149 14.31 17.66 -15.44
C VAL A 149 15.70 17.36 -14.88
N LYS A 150 16.17 18.17 -13.93
CA LYS A 150 17.44 17.92 -13.24
C LYS A 150 17.16 17.06 -12.00
N LEU A 151 17.59 15.80 -12.04
CA LEU A 151 17.51 14.90 -10.90
C LEU A 151 18.83 14.90 -10.13
N ARG A 152 18.76 14.92 -8.80
CA ARG A 152 19.91 14.73 -7.91
C ARG A 152 19.50 14.03 -6.62
N ARG A 153 20.48 13.65 -5.80
CA ARG A 153 20.24 13.23 -4.41
C ARG A 153 19.88 14.45 -3.55
N PRO A 154 19.05 14.29 -2.50
CA PRO A 154 18.75 15.38 -1.59
C PRO A 154 19.99 15.80 -0.79
N GLU A 155 20.03 17.06 -0.38
CA GLU A 155 21.08 17.68 0.42
C GLU A 155 20.45 18.35 1.65
N PRO A 156 21.20 18.63 2.73
CA PRO A 156 20.63 19.22 3.95
C PRO A 156 19.83 20.51 3.74
N GLY A 157 20.17 21.31 2.72
CA GLY A 157 19.45 22.53 2.35
C GLY A 157 18.05 22.30 1.77
N ASP A 158 17.68 21.05 1.45
CA ASP A 158 16.37 20.70 0.89
C ASP A 158 15.30 20.45 1.96
N ARG A 159 15.67 20.49 3.25
CA ARG A 159 14.82 20.08 4.38
C ARG A 159 13.42 20.69 4.34
N ASP A 160 13.33 22.01 4.21
CA ASP A 160 12.05 22.72 4.25
C ASP A 160 11.20 22.43 3.00
N ALA A 161 11.84 22.32 1.83
CA ALA A 161 11.13 22.00 0.58
C ALA A 161 10.61 20.54 0.56
N LEU A 162 11.34 19.62 1.18
CA LEU A 162 10.88 18.24 1.37
C LEU A 162 9.69 18.16 2.31
N LEU A 163 9.71 18.93 3.42
CA LEU A 163 8.58 19.04 4.34
C LEU A 163 7.33 19.55 3.60
N ASP A 164 7.46 20.59 2.79
CA ASP A 164 6.33 21.14 2.01
C ASP A 164 5.76 20.11 1.02
N LEU A 165 6.63 19.34 0.34
CA LEU A 165 6.17 18.27 -0.56
C LEU A 165 5.50 17.11 0.17
N LEU A 166 5.94 16.79 1.38
CA LEU A 166 5.31 15.79 2.25
C LEU A 166 3.96 16.28 2.77
N ARG A 167 3.82 17.56 3.13
CA ARG A 167 2.52 18.17 3.48
C ARG A 167 1.55 18.12 2.30
N GLU A 168 2.01 18.44 1.09
CA GLU A 168 1.19 18.33 -0.12
C GLU A 168 0.77 16.88 -0.42
N LEU A 169 1.65 15.91 -0.17
CA LEU A 169 1.36 14.48 -0.32
C LEU A 169 0.32 14.03 0.71
N HIS A 170 0.58 14.31 1.99
CA HIS A 170 -0.32 13.94 3.08
C HIS A 170 -1.72 14.52 2.89
N ARG A 171 -1.82 15.81 2.53
CA ARG A 171 -3.12 16.43 2.22
C ARG A 171 -3.86 15.69 1.11
N ALA A 172 -3.18 15.30 0.03
CA ALA A 172 -3.82 14.59 -1.07
C ALA A 172 -4.32 13.20 -0.63
N ASP A 173 -3.59 12.51 0.25
CA ASP A 173 -4.00 11.22 0.80
C ASP A 173 -5.11 11.36 1.86
N TRP A 174 -5.12 12.45 2.64
CA TRP A 174 -6.21 12.77 3.56
C TRP A 174 -7.51 13.07 2.79
N GLU A 175 -7.44 13.90 1.75
CA GLU A 175 -8.58 14.19 0.85
C GLU A 175 -9.10 12.93 0.16
N ALA A 176 -8.22 11.95 -0.12
CA ALA A 176 -8.58 10.65 -0.67
C ALA A 176 -9.06 9.63 0.38
N GLY A 177 -9.09 9.98 1.67
CA GLY A 177 -9.55 9.13 2.77
C GLY A 177 -8.57 8.03 3.19
N SER A 178 -7.30 8.12 2.79
CA SER A 178 -6.26 7.14 3.12
C SER A 178 -5.30 7.58 4.23
N ALA A 179 -5.25 8.87 4.58
CA ALA A 179 -4.48 9.39 5.71
C ALA A 179 -5.38 9.81 6.89
N ALA A 180 -4.77 10.17 8.02
CA ALA A 180 -5.45 10.63 9.23
C ALA A 180 -5.12 12.10 9.53
N ASP A 181 -6.06 12.80 10.16
CA ASP A 181 -5.80 14.12 10.74
C ASP A 181 -5.00 13.97 12.04
N HIS A 182 -4.07 14.89 12.30
CA HIS A 182 -3.16 14.82 13.44
C HIS A 182 -2.66 16.20 13.85
N GLU A 183 -2.71 16.51 15.15
CA GLU A 183 -2.28 17.82 15.68
C GLU A 183 -0.77 18.05 15.48
N GLU A 184 0.03 16.99 15.64
CA GLU A 184 1.51 17.02 15.49
C GLU A 184 1.96 16.56 14.09
N LEU A 185 1.20 16.89 13.05
CA LEU A 185 1.48 16.43 11.68
C LEU A 185 2.90 16.78 11.23
N ASP A 186 3.31 18.03 11.44
CA ASP A 186 4.61 18.52 10.96
C ASP A 186 5.78 17.83 11.69
N GLU A 187 5.64 17.59 12.98
CA GLU A 187 6.61 16.85 13.79
C GLU A 187 6.83 15.44 13.23
N HIS A 188 5.76 14.72 12.90
CA HIS A 188 5.85 13.40 12.28
C HIS A 188 6.43 13.46 10.85
N LEU A 189 6.04 14.45 10.04
CA LEU A 189 6.60 14.61 8.70
C LEU A 189 8.10 14.92 8.75
N LEU A 190 8.57 15.69 9.73
CA LEU A 190 9.98 15.99 9.93
C LEU A 190 10.80 14.73 10.21
N VAL A 191 10.26 13.74 10.92
CA VAL A 191 10.95 12.43 11.10
C VAL A 191 11.24 11.77 9.75
N TYR A 192 10.30 11.83 8.80
CA TYR A 192 10.53 11.31 7.45
C TYR A 192 11.55 12.14 6.68
N VAL A 193 11.51 13.47 6.78
CA VAL A 193 12.51 14.35 6.15
C VAL A 193 13.91 14.04 6.68
N ASP A 194 14.06 13.90 7.99
CA ASP A 194 15.35 13.63 8.62
C ASP A 194 15.88 12.24 8.20
N ARG A 195 15.01 11.24 8.03
CA ARG A 195 15.40 9.93 7.45
C ARG A 195 15.83 10.02 5.99
N ILE A 196 15.10 10.79 5.17
CA ILE A 196 15.45 11.05 3.77
C ILE A 196 16.84 11.69 3.66
N LEU A 197 17.14 12.64 4.54
CA LEU A 197 18.43 13.34 4.56
C LEU A 197 19.56 12.51 5.19
N ALA A 198 19.23 11.57 6.08
CA ALA A 198 20.20 10.64 6.67
C ALA A 198 20.67 9.57 5.68
N ASP A 199 19.81 9.10 4.77
CA ASP A 199 20.19 8.18 3.68
C ASP A 199 19.75 8.69 2.29
N PRO A 200 20.47 9.69 1.75
CA PRO A 200 20.15 10.28 0.47
C PRO A 200 20.30 9.29 -0.69
N SER A 201 20.96 8.13 -0.49
CA SER A 201 21.15 7.11 -1.54
C SER A 201 19.85 6.43 -1.95
N GLN A 202 18.81 6.49 -1.11
CA GLN A 202 17.49 5.90 -1.35
C GLN A 202 16.52 6.86 -2.04
N VAL A 203 16.94 8.09 -2.33
CA VAL A 203 16.05 9.19 -2.69
C VAL A 203 16.52 9.93 -3.94
N TRP A 204 15.58 10.34 -4.77
CA TRP A 204 15.80 11.31 -5.83
C TRP A 204 14.94 12.54 -5.61
N VAL A 205 15.51 13.72 -5.85
CA VAL A 205 14.78 14.99 -5.91
C VAL A 205 14.87 15.57 -7.32
N ALA A 206 13.83 16.30 -7.73
CA ALA A 206 13.73 16.94 -9.03
C ALA A 206 13.76 18.46 -8.89
N HIS A 207 14.69 19.10 -9.60
CA HIS A 207 14.76 20.55 -9.71
C HIS A 207 14.23 21.03 -11.05
N TYR A 208 13.44 22.11 -10.98
CA TYR A 208 12.98 22.85 -12.14
C TYR A 208 13.15 24.34 -11.86
N PHE A 209 13.93 25.04 -12.71
CA PHE A 209 14.32 26.44 -12.53
C PHE A 209 14.84 26.77 -11.11
N GLY A 210 15.67 25.90 -10.54
CA GLY A 210 16.30 26.12 -9.23
C GLY A 210 15.41 25.74 -8.03
N MET A 211 14.12 25.49 -8.22
CA MET A 211 13.20 25.05 -7.18
C MET A 211 13.13 23.53 -7.11
N LEU A 212 13.08 22.98 -5.89
CA LEU A 212 12.78 21.57 -5.66
C LEU A 212 11.28 21.36 -5.90
N THR A 213 10.95 20.53 -6.87
CA THR A 213 9.58 20.38 -7.41
C THR A 213 8.98 19.01 -7.18
N GLY A 214 9.77 18.04 -6.72
CA GLY A 214 9.29 16.71 -6.38
C GLY A 214 10.41 15.85 -5.84
N PHE A 215 10.02 14.74 -5.21
CA PHE A 215 10.94 13.71 -4.76
C PHE A 215 10.29 12.33 -4.84
N ALA A 216 11.11 11.29 -4.85
CA ALA A 216 10.67 9.92 -4.64
C ALA A 216 11.71 9.16 -3.82
N SER A 217 11.25 8.30 -2.91
CA SER A 217 12.10 7.56 -1.97
C SER A 217 11.70 6.09 -1.88
N PHE A 218 12.70 5.23 -1.70
CA PHE A 218 12.49 3.96 -1.02
C PHE A 218 12.42 4.17 0.49
N ALA A 219 11.69 3.31 1.19
CA ALA A 219 11.80 3.24 2.65
C ALA A 219 13.18 2.75 3.05
N VAL A 220 13.71 3.35 4.11
CA VAL A 220 14.93 2.88 4.78
C VAL A 220 14.51 1.75 5.73
N ASP A 221 15.05 0.56 5.53
CA ASP A 221 14.81 -0.66 6.33
C ASP A 221 13.38 -1.25 6.22
N THR A 222 13.13 -2.01 5.15
CA THR A 222 11.93 -2.84 5.05
C THR A 222 12.28 -4.32 5.15
N ALA A 223 12.26 -4.86 6.37
CA ALA A 223 12.35 -6.30 6.61
C ALA A 223 11.12 -7.08 6.08
N ARG A 224 10.05 -6.39 5.68
CA ARG A 224 8.78 -7.01 5.29
C ARG A 224 8.71 -7.25 3.79
N GLN A 225 8.57 -8.52 3.42
CA GLN A 225 8.26 -8.93 2.05
C GLN A 225 6.75 -8.88 1.80
N TYR A 226 6.34 -8.08 0.83
CA TYR A 226 4.96 -7.81 0.45
C TYR A 226 4.54 -8.47 -0.85
N SER A 227 5.50 -9.03 -1.60
CA SER A 227 5.26 -9.51 -2.95
C SER A 227 5.74 -10.95 -3.20
N GLY A 228 6.38 -11.60 -2.23
CA GLY A 228 6.94 -12.94 -2.41
C GLY A 228 8.14 -12.99 -3.37
N TYR A 229 8.65 -11.86 -3.85
CA TYR A 229 9.92 -11.82 -4.57
C TYR A 229 11.11 -11.99 -3.61
N ALA A 230 12.24 -12.48 -4.12
CA ALA A 230 13.40 -12.76 -3.27
C ALA A 230 14.05 -11.47 -2.76
N SER A 231 14.12 -10.47 -3.64
CA SER A 231 14.61 -9.13 -3.34
C SER A 231 13.55 -8.11 -3.71
N GLU A 232 13.03 -7.38 -2.74
CA GLU A 232 12.07 -6.31 -2.96
C GLU A 232 12.45 -5.01 -2.26
N ARG A 233 11.99 -3.89 -2.80
CA ARG A 233 12.05 -2.58 -2.12
C ARG A 233 10.67 -1.95 -2.07
N TYR A 234 10.38 -1.28 -0.96
CA TYR A 234 9.16 -0.51 -0.80
C TYR A 234 9.40 0.95 -1.21
N LEU A 235 8.68 1.43 -2.22
CA LEU A 235 8.63 2.84 -2.58
C LEU A 235 7.70 3.53 -1.58
N GLN A 236 8.29 4.32 -0.70
CA GLN A 236 7.59 4.92 0.43
C GLN A 236 6.84 6.18 0.02
N PHE A 237 7.52 7.09 -0.69
CA PHE A 237 6.96 8.36 -1.11
C PHE A 237 7.28 8.65 -2.56
N ALA A 238 6.32 9.25 -3.26
CA ALA A 238 6.55 9.97 -4.50
C ALA A 238 5.62 11.18 -4.52
N SER A 239 6.21 12.38 -4.49
CA SER A 239 5.46 13.63 -4.49
C SER A 239 6.02 14.58 -5.53
N VAL A 240 5.12 15.30 -6.20
CA VAL A 240 5.44 16.43 -7.08
C VAL A 240 4.51 17.56 -6.65
N THR A 241 5.07 18.76 -6.50
CA THR A 241 4.26 19.93 -6.16
C THR A 241 3.12 20.09 -7.15
N ARG A 242 1.93 20.43 -6.65
CA ARG A 242 0.69 20.54 -7.42
C ARG A 242 0.86 21.36 -8.70
N ARG A 243 1.67 22.43 -8.64
CA ARG A 243 1.94 23.35 -9.76
C ARG A 243 2.67 22.69 -10.94
N MET A 244 3.33 21.55 -10.72
CA MET A 244 4.18 20.88 -11.72
C MET A 244 3.68 19.46 -12.07
N ARG A 245 2.50 19.06 -11.56
CA ARG A 245 1.86 17.78 -11.90
C ARG A 245 1.43 17.76 -13.37
N GLY A 246 1.31 16.57 -13.94
CA GLY A 246 1.06 16.38 -15.39
C GLY A 246 2.26 16.72 -16.28
N GLY A 247 3.27 17.44 -15.77
CA GLY A 247 4.52 17.72 -16.47
C GLY A 247 5.49 16.54 -16.51
N GLY A 248 5.11 15.38 -15.96
CA GLY A 248 5.83 14.09 -15.91
C GLY A 248 7.20 14.11 -15.22
N ILE A 249 7.37 15.00 -14.24
CA ILE A 249 8.46 14.94 -13.24
C ILE A 249 8.36 13.64 -12.43
N GLY A 250 7.15 13.23 -12.05
CA GLY A 250 6.91 11.97 -11.32
C GLY A 250 7.39 10.74 -12.09
N HIS A 251 7.22 10.71 -13.42
CA HIS A 251 7.79 9.63 -14.24
C HIS A 251 9.31 9.60 -14.11
N ALA A 252 9.97 10.75 -14.28
CA ALA A 252 11.44 10.84 -14.22
C ALA A 252 12.00 10.41 -12.85
N LEU A 253 11.33 10.79 -11.77
CA LEU A 253 11.69 10.38 -10.40
C LEU A 253 11.55 8.87 -10.20
N VAL A 254 10.42 8.30 -10.60
CA VAL A 254 10.17 6.85 -10.45
C VAL A 254 11.05 6.03 -11.40
N ASP A 255 11.32 6.51 -12.62
CA ASP A 255 12.30 5.90 -13.54
C ASP A 255 13.70 5.84 -12.89
N ALA A 256 14.08 6.87 -12.13
CA ALA A 256 15.37 6.88 -11.42
C ALA A 256 15.43 5.85 -10.29
N LEU A 257 14.36 5.70 -9.51
CA LEU A 257 14.27 4.62 -8.52
C LEU A 257 14.24 3.23 -9.16
N HIS A 258 13.55 3.07 -10.30
CA HIS A 258 13.52 1.81 -11.06
C HIS A 258 14.91 1.43 -11.57
N ARG A 259 15.68 2.40 -12.07
CA ARG A 259 17.10 2.22 -12.43
C ARG A 259 17.95 1.78 -11.24
N ASP A 260 17.84 2.47 -10.12
CA ASP A 260 18.62 2.15 -8.91
C ASP A 260 18.31 0.73 -8.41
N ALA A 261 17.03 0.36 -8.39
CA ALA A 261 16.59 -0.99 -8.02
C ALA A 261 17.12 -2.06 -9.00
N ALA A 262 17.06 -1.79 -10.31
CA ALA A 262 17.59 -2.70 -11.32
C ALA A 262 19.11 -2.88 -11.18
N ALA A 263 19.85 -1.79 -10.97
CA ALA A 263 21.29 -1.82 -10.74
C ALA A 263 21.67 -2.56 -9.46
N ALA A 264 20.80 -2.53 -8.44
CA ALA A 264 20.97 -3.26 -7.19
C ALA A 264 20.48 -4.72 -7.25
N GLY A 265 20.01 -5.21 -8.41
CA GLY A 265 19.51 -6.58 -8.56
C GLY A 265 18.22 -6.86 -7.76
N VAL A 266 17.40 -5.83 -7.54
CA VAL A 266 16.08 -5.97 -6.90
C VAL A 266 15.11 -6.58 -7.91
N ASP A 267 14.34 -7.58 -7.49
CA ASP A 267 13.38 -8.28 -8.36
C ASP A 267 12.09 -7.47 -8.54
N ALA A 268 11.65 -6.77 -7.49
CA ALA A 268 10.39 -6.05 -7.49
C ALA A 268 10.38 -4.81 -6.60
N ILE A 269 9.51 -3.86 -6.96
CA ILE A 269 9.18 -2.71 -6.12
C ILE A 269 7.71 -2.79 -5.74
N THR A 270 7.43 -2.59 -4.46
CA THR A 270 6.07 -2.45 -3.94
C THR A 270 5.77 -0.99 -3.56
N VAL A 271 4.50 -0.62 -3.59
CA VAL A 271 4.04 0.73 -3.23
C VAL A 271 2.63 0.64 -2.68
N ASN A 272 2.34 1.43 -1.64
CA ASN A 272 0.97 1.73 -1.26
C ASN A 272 0.54 3.04 -1.90
N PHE A 273 -0.67 3.06 -2.45
CA PHE A 273 -1.27 4.30 -2.94
C PHE A 273 -2.76 4.37 -2.59
N ALA A 274 -3.24 5.60 -2.41
CA ALA A 274 -4.64 5.89 -2.21
C ALA A 274 -5.44 5.58 -3.48
N VAL A 275 -6.39 4.66 -3.40
CA VAL A 275 -7.18 4.20 -4.56
C VAL A 275 -8.15 5.25 -5.09
N MET A 276 -8.61 6.15 -4.20
CA MET A 276 -9.50 7.25 -4.54
C MET A 276 -8.75 8.53 -4.95
N ASN A 277 -7.42 8.55 -4.86
CA ASN A 277 -6.62 9.67 -5.34
C ASN A 277 -6.54 9.61 -6.88
N ALA A 278 -7.29 10.49 -7.53
CA ALA A 278 -7.44 10.54 -8.98
C ALA A 278 -6.15 10.81 -9.76
N GLU A 279 -5.11 11.30 -9.09
CA GLU A 279 -3.79 11.50 -9.70
C GLU A 279 -2.86 10.30 -9.44
N SER A 280 -2.86 9.77 -8.21
CA SER A 280 -1.98 8.69 -7.77
C SER A 280 -2.35 7.35 -8.41
N ALA A 281 -3.62 6.93 -8.35
CA ALA A 281 -4.01 5.59 -8.83
C ALA A 281 -3.73 5.39 -10.35
N PRO A 282 -4.14 6.32 -11.26
CA PRO A 282 -3.79 6.18 -12.67
C PRO A 282 -2.28 6.26 -12.93
N PHE A 283 -1.53 7.05 -12.15
CA PHE A 283 -0.08 7.13 -12.26
C PHE A 283 0.57 5.76 -12.02
N TRP A 284 0.27 5.10 -10.89
CA TRP A 284 0.90 3.81 -10.57
C TRP A 284 0.55 2.72 -11.58
N HIS A 285 -0.71 2.64 -12.02
CA HIS A 285 -1.11 1.70 -13.05
C HIS A 285 -0.37 1.92 -14.37
N ARG A 286 -0.21 3.17 -14.83
CA ARG A 286 0.57 3.50 -16.04
C ARG A 286 2.06 3.19 -15.88
N ARG A 287 2.57 3.21 -14.65
CA ARG A 287 3.95 2.80 -14.32
C ARG A 287 4.15 1.28 -14.26
N GLY A 288 3.09 0.50 -14.52
CA GLY A 288 3.14 -0.96 -14.55
C GLY A 288 2.96 -1.62 -13.19
N TYR A 289 2.56 -0.87 -12.15
CA TYR A 289 2.21 -1.44 -10.86
C TYR A 289 0.85 -2.10 -10.92
N ARG A 290 0.79 -3.35 -10.46
CA ARG A 290 -0.41 -4.16 -10.41
C ARG A 290 -0.78 -4.44 -8.95
N PRO A 291 -2.03 -4.18 -8.53
CA PRO A 291 -2.46 -4.44 -7.15
C PRO A 291 -2.25 -5.89 -6.72
N LEU A 292 -1.89 -6.10 -5.45
CA LEU A 292 -1.81 -7.39 -4.76
C LEU A 292 -2.89 -7.52 -3.70
N THR A 293 -3.12 -6.44 -2.97
CA THR A 293 -4.19 -6.32 -1.97
C THR A 293 -4.79 -4.92 -2.05
N THR A 294 -6.07 -4.83 -1.71
CA THR A 294 -6.78 -3.58 -1.47
C THR A 294 -7.19 -3.51 -0.01
N ILE A 295 -6.91 -2.40 0.65
CA ILE A 295 -7.43 -2.11 1.98
C ILE A 295 -8.80 -1.46 1.82
N TRP A 296 -9.79 -2.06 2.45
CA TRP A 296 -11.15 -1.54 2.56
C TRP A 296 -11.39 -1.11 3.99
N ARG A 297 -12.01 0.03 4.18
CA ARG A 297 -12.27 0.57 5.51
C ARG A 297 -13.72 0.98 5.62
N ARG A 298 -14.35 0.62 6.73
CA ARG A 298 -15.62 1.20 7.13
C ARG A 298 -15.27 2.45 7.91
N LEU A 299 -15.31 3.61 7.24
CA LEU A 299 -15.22 4.87 7.97
C LEU A 299 -16.47 4.93 8.86
N GLY A 300 -16.28 4.72 10.16
CA GLY A 300 -17.33 4.98 11.12
C GLY A 300 -17.82 6.40 10.87
N GLY A 301 -19.14 6.62 10.94
CA GLY A 301 -19.66 7.97 11.01
C GLY A 301 -19.07 8.62 12.25
N GLN A 302 -17.95 9.32 12.11
CA GLN A 302 -17.58 10.39 13.01
C GLN A 302 -18.69 11.41 12.85
N ARG A 303 -19.77 11.23 13.62
CA ARG A 303 -20.62 12.34 13.98
C ARG A 303 -19.68 13.30 14.70
N GLY A 304 -19.45 14.45 14.08
CA GLY A 304 -18.55 15.49 14.58
C GLY A 304 -19.01 16.12 15.87
#